data_AF-A0A2U2X180-F1
#
_entry.id   AF-A0A2U2X180-F1
#
_cell.length_a   1.000
_cell.length_b   1.000
_cell.length_c   1.000
_cell.angle_alpha   90.00
_cell.angle_beta   90.00
_cell.angle_gamma   90.00
#
_symmetry.space_group_name_H-M   'P 1'
#
loop_
_entity.id
_entity.type
_entity.pdbx_description
1 polymer ?
#
loop_
_entity_poly.entity_id
_entity_poly.type
_entity_poly.pdbx_seq_one_letter_code
_entity_poly.pdbx_strand_id
1 'polypeptide(L)'
;MLGHEILLRAGDSTSRVLPITKENNQYRIQFESEFVFSSDNLVSMVNGIVEKTGIASNYIVEVEACKTAEIVYSFEMNYLAKSDIIPCSGRIQPKSCYNVLFTIVEGGILNNDLIGTFDDNEKQSNAESSFGLYIGAFALLLIMLSGYFFMRKKSNEDIVNPNVIALGAYQFDKHNTELIIDHQTIELTSKEADLLLLLYNSANTTVERDVILNMVWGDEGDYIGRTVDVFISKLRKKLEFDSKVKIVNVRGVGYKLIMDA
;
A
#
# COMPACT_ATOMS: atom_id res chain seq x y z
N MET A 1 7.87 1.28 19.57
CA MET A 1 8.16 2.73 19.50
C MET A 1 9.39 2.92 18.62
N LEU A 2 9.34 3.81 17.61
CA LEU A 2 10.36 3.90 16.55
C LEU A 2 11.80 4.07 17.07
N GLY A 3 12.02 4.99 18.02
CA GLY A 3 13.35 5.21 18.59
C GLY A 3 13.93 4.00 19.31
N HIS A 4 13.11 3.21 19.99
CA HIS A 4 13.59 2.01 20.69
C HIS A 4 14.13 0.95 19.71
N GLU A 5 13.41 0.72 18.62
CA GLU A 5 13.82 -0.23 17.59
C GLU A 5 15.12 0.21 16.88
N ILE A 6 15.31 1.51 16.68
CA ILE A 6 16.55 2.07 16.12
C ILE A 6 17.76 1.70 17.00
N LEU A 7 17.67 1.92 18.31
CA LEU A 7 18.75 1.59 19.24
C LEU A 7 19.00 0.08 19.29
N LEU A 8 17.94 -0.75 19.35
CA LEU A 8 18.09 -2.21 19.36
C LEU A 8 18.81 -2.73 18.11
N ARG A 9 18.48 -2.19 16.93
CA ARG A 9 19.15 -2.56 15.66
C ARG A 9 20.60 -2.09 15.61
N ALA A 10 20.93 -1.01 16.31
CA ALA A 10 22.31 -0.56 16.50
C ALA A 10 23.07 -1.34 17.59
N GLY A 11 22.42 -2.29 18.27
CA GLY A 11 23.01 -3.09 19.35
C GLY A 11 22.99 -2.40 20.72
N ASP A 12 22.19 -1.36 20.89
CA ASP A 12 22.03 -0.60 22.13
C ASP A 12 20.65 -0.88 22.76
N SER A 13 20.64 -1.52 23.92
CA SER A 13 19.41 -1.85 24.66
C SER A 13 19.24 -1.06 25.96
N THR A 14 20.20 -0.19 26.29
CA THR A 14 20.26 0.48 27.59
C THR A 14 20.07 1.99 27.48
N SER A 15 20.50 2.60 26.38
CA SER A 15 20.42 4.04 26.20
C SER A 15 18.98 4.51 26.03
N ARG A 16 18.72 5.73 26.48
CA ARG A 16 17.37 6.31 26.43
C ARG A 16 17.10 6.96 25.08
N VAL A 17 15.85 6.82 24.65
CA VAL A 17 15.24 7.74 23.68
C VAL A 17 14.81 8.97 24.48
N LEU A 18 15.34 10.14 24.13
CA LEU A 18 15.01 11.40 24.78
C LEU A 18 13.60 11.85 24.40
N PRO A 19 12.99 12.82 25.14
CA PRO A 19 11.63 13.28 24.85
C PRO A 19 11.44 13.69 23.39
N ILE A 20 10.41 13.15 22.74
CA ILE A 20 10.07 13.47 21.36
C ILE A 20 9.49 14.88 21.32
N THR A 21 10.04 15.75 20.47
CA THR A 21 9.47 17.07 20.20
C THR A 21 8.68 17.06 18.88
N LYS A 22 7.57 17.79 18.83
CA LYS A 22 6.73 17.92 17.64
C LYS A 22 6.61 19.39 17.24
N GLU A 23 6.95 19.69 15.99
CA GLU A 23 6.78 21.02 15.39
C GLU A 23 6.24 20.84 13.96
N ASN A 24 5.14 21.51 13.59
CA ASN A 24 4.62 21.55 12.22
C ASN A 24 4.52 20.18 11.50
N ASN A 25 4.02 19.15 12.19
CA ASN A 25 3.90 17.76 11.69
C ASN A 25 5.22 16.98 11.50
N GLN A 26 6.33 17.54 11.95
CA GLN A 26 7.60 16.87 12.09
C GLN A 26 7.80 16.43 13.54
N TYR A 27 8.14 15.16 13.73
CA TYR A 27 8.49 14.54 15.01
C TYR A 27 10.00 14.37 15.05
N ARG A 28 10.65 14.98 16.03
CA ARG A 28 12.09 14.89 16.23
C ARG A 28 12.37 13.90 17.36
N ILE A 29 13.04 12.81 17.00
CA ILE A 29 13.46 11.73 17.89
C ILE A 29 14.95 11.93 18.17
N GLN A 30 15.29 12.03 19.44
CA GLN A 30 16.66 12.25 19.90
C GLN A 30 17.11 11.10 20.80
N PHE A 31 18.41 10.84 20.81
CA PHE A 31 18.99 9.69 21.49
C PHE A 31 20.06 10.14 22.47
N GLU A 32 20.19 9.41 23.59
CA GLU A 32 21.23 9.66 24.58
C GLU A 32 22.62 9.25 24.11
N SER A 33 22.71 8.24 23.24
CA SER A 33 23.95 7.65 22.76
C SER A 33 24.16 7.84 21.26
N GLU A 34 25.43 7.83 20.85
CA GLU A 34 25.83 7.74 19.45
C GLU A 34 25.64 6.32 18.92
N PHE A 35 25.16 6.19 17.69
CA PHE A 35 24.85 4.89 17.09
C PHE A 35 25.26 4.79 15.63
N VAL A 36 25.34 3.56 15.13
CA VAL A 36 25.57 3.19 13.73
C VAL A 36 24.23 2.78 13.14
N PHE A 37 23.96 3.14 11.89
CA PHE A 37 22.78 2.63 11.19
C PHE A 37 23.10 2.31 9.73
N SER A 38 22.34 1.38 9.15
CA SER A 38 22.34 1.16 7.70
C SER A 38 21.05 1.71 7.09
N SER A 39 21.15 2.17 5.84
CA SER A 39 20.00 2.67 5.08
C SER A 39 18.87 1.64 5.04
N ASP A 40 19.19 0.37 4.74
CA ASP A 40 18.20 -0.70 4.56
C ASP A 40 17.45 -1.04 5.85
N ASN A 41 18.17 -1.12 6.97
CA ASN A 41 17.56 -1.44 8.26
C ASN A 41 16.69 -0.29 8.75
N LEU A 42 17.12 0.96 8.55
CA LEU A 42 16.34 2.13 8.93
C LEU A 42 15.03 2.18 8.13
N VAL A 43 15.10 2.04 6.79
CA VAL A 43 13.93 2.12 5.92
C VAL A 43 12.94 0.99 6.20
N SER A 44 13.40 -0.27 6.24
CA SER A 44 12.53 -1.43 6.48
C SER A 44 11.87 -1.41 7.87
N MET A 45 12.58 -0.95 8.90
CA MET A 45 12.05 -0.81 10.25
C MET A 45 11.01 0.30 10.36
N VAL A 46 11.30 1.49 9.82
CA VAL A 46 10.33 2.59 9.81
C VAL A 46 9.08 2.16 9.06
N ASN A 47 9.24 1.62 7.84
CA ASN A 47 8.11 1.19 7.02
C ASN A 47 7.27 0.13 7.74
N GLY A 48 7.91 -0.90 8.30
CA GLY A 48 7.20 -1.95 9.03
C GLY A 48 6.48 -1.46 10.29
N ILE A 49 6.93 -0.38 10.93
CA ILE A 49 6.21 0.24 12.06
C ILE A 49 5.05 1.08 11.55
N VAL A 50 5.26 1.89 10.52
CA VAL A 50 4.20 2.74 9.94
C VAL A 50 3.06 1.88 9.41
N GLU A 51 3.35 0.81 8.67
CA GLU A 51 2.35 -0.15 8.16
C GLU A 51 1.56 -0.81 9.29
N LYS A 52 2.23 -1.26 10.36
CA LYS A 52 1.56 -1.91 11.50
C LYS A 52 0.70 -0.97 12.33
N THR A 53 1.08 0.31 12.39
CA THR A 53 0.43 1.30 13.27
C THR A 53 -0.57 2.18 12.53
N GLY A 54 -0.50 2.25 11.21
CA GLY A 54 -1.38 3.08 10.38
C GLY A 54 -1.20 4.59 10.61
N ILE A 55 -0.04 5.03 11.12
CA ILE A 55 0.15 6.42 11.57
C ILE A 55 0.30 7.44 10.42
N ALA A 56 0.68 7.00 9.22
CA ALA A 56 0.86 7.84 8.06
C ALA A 56 0.76 7.03 6.76
N SER A 57 0.18 7.62 5.71
CA SER A 57 0.18 7.07 4.34
C SER A 57 1.35 7.60 3.50
N ASN A 58 1.77 8.85 3.75
CA ASN A 58 2.94 9.46 3.13
C ASN A 58 3.79 10.11 4.22
N TYR A 59 5.09 9.86 4.18
CA TYR A 59 6.00 10.42 5.18
C TYR A 59 7.41 10.59 4.63
N ILE A 60 8.13 11.53 5.21
CA ILE A 60 9.55 11.76 4.95
C ILE A 60 10.31 11.45 6.24
N VAL A 61 11.41 10.73 6.12
CA VAL A 61 12.35 10.53 7.23
C VAL A 61 13.68 11.15 6.85
N GLU A 62 14.21 11.96 7.76
CA GLU A 62 15.51 12.58 7.64
C GLU A 62 16.34 12.23 8.88
N VAL A 63 17.62 11.97 8.65
CA VAL A 63 18.60 11.77 9.71
C VAL A 63 19.57 12.93 9.63
N GLU A 64 19.62 13.75 10.66
CA GLU A 64 20.53 14.90 10.75
C GLU A 64 21.62 14.68 11.79
N ALA A 65 22.79 15.28 11.57
CA ALA A 65 23.86 15.28 12.55
C ALA A 65 23.55 16.26 13.70
N CYS A 66 23.66 15.81 14.95
CA CYS A 66 23.26 16.62 16.13
C CYS A 66 23.96 18.00 16.22
N LYS A 67 25.21 18.11 15.74
CA LYS A 67 26.05 19.31 15.90
C LYS A 67 25.89 20.31 14.76
N THR A 68 25.77 19.81 13.52
CA THR A 68 25.73 20.66 12.33
C THR A 68 24.32 20.89 11.80
N ALA A 69 23.35 20.07 12.25
CA ALA A 69 22.00 19.98 11.68
C ALA A 69 21.98 19.67 10.17
N GLU A 70 23.08 19.17 9.62
CA GLU A 70 23.13 18.73 8.23
C GLU A 70 22.42 17.39 8.07
N ILE A 71 21.62 17.27 7.01
CA ILE A 71 20.97 16.01 6.65
C ILE A 71 22.02 15.04 6.11
N VAL A 72 22.20 13.93 6.82
CA VAL A 72 23.15 12.86 6.48
C VAL A 72 22.47 11.78 5.64
N TYR A 73 21.17 11.57 5.84
CA TYR A 73 20.38 10.62 5.08
C TYR A 73 18.92 11.06 5.06
N SER A 74 18.24 10.87 3.93
CA SER A 74 16.79 11.09 3.84
C SER A 74 16.15 10.11 2.86
N PHE A 75 14.88 9.82 3.11
CA PHE A 75 14.02 9.11 2.18
C PHE A 75 12.58 9.54 2.36
N GLU A 76 11.84 9.48 1.26
CA GLU A 76 10.39 9.69 1.24
C GLU A 76 9.72 8.35 0.96
N MET A 77 8.66 8.08 1.70
CA MET A 77 7.79 6.94 1.44
C MET A 77 6.42 7.46 1.06
N ASN A 78 6.01 7.10 -0.15
CA ASN A 78 4.68 7.35 -0.66
C ASN A 78 4.00 5.99 -0.89
N TYR A 79 3.07 5.66 0.00
CA TYR A 79 2.37 4.38 -0.05
C TYR A 79 1.62 4.19 -1.38
N LEU A 80 1.17 5.29 -1.99
CA LEU A 80 0.46 5.28 -3.27
C LEU A 80 1.41 5.05 -4.45
N ALA A 81 2.64 5.57 -4.39
CA ALA A 81 3.61 5.39 -5.45
C ALA A 81 4.28 4.00 -5.41
N LYS A 82 4.41 3.39 -4.22
CA LYS A 82 5.16 2.15 -3.95
C LYS A 82 6.43 2.03 -4.80
N SER A 83 7.35 2.95 -4.55
CA SER A 83 8.72 2.85 -5.07
C SER A 83 9.50 1.95 -4.12
N ASP A 84 9.86 0.75 -4.58
CA ASP A 84 10.72 -0.19 -3.83
C ASP A 84 12.20 0.27 -3.77
N ILE A 85 12.49 1.51 -4.18
CA ILE A 85 13.85 2.04 -4.24
C ILE A 85 14.23 2.58 -2.86
N ILE A 86 15.09 1.84 -2.16
CA ILE A 86 15.77 2.30 -0.94
C ILE A 86 16.97 3.18 -1.35
N PRO A 87 16.95 4.51 -1.07
CA PRO A 87 18.07 5.36 -1.40
C PRO A 87 19.33 4.93 -0.64
N CYS A 88 20.47 4.90 -1.34
CA CYS A 88 21.76 4.51 -0.76
C CYS A 88 21.74 3.13 -0.06
N SER A 89 21.00 2.17 -0.62
CA SER A 89 20.97 0.78 -0.16
C SER A 89 22.39 0.20 0.00
N GLY A 90 22.59 -0.61 1.04
CA GLY A 90 23.87 -1.22 1.39
C GLY A 90 24.88 -0.30 2.09
N ARG A 91 24.58 1.00 2.27
CA ARG A 91 25.48 1.90 3.01
C ARG A 91 25.28 1.80 4.51
N ILE A 92 26.40 1.82 5.22
CA ILE A 92 26.46 1.91 6.68
C ILE A 92 26.98 3.30 7.02
N GLN A 93 26.24 4.02 7.85
CA GLN A 93 26.65 5.32 8.37
C GLN A 93 27.56 5.14 9.59
N PRO A 94 28.60 5.98 9.75
CA PRO A 94 29.55 5.84 10.85
C PRO A 94 28.87 6.04 12.21
N LYS A 95 29.53 5.61 13.28
CA LYS A 95 29.05 5.89 14.64
C LYS A 95 29.14 7.39 14.90
N SER A 96 27.99 8.04 15.15
CA SER A 96 27.92 9.46 15.47
C SER A 96 26.62 9.80 16.20
N CYS A 97 26.48 11.06 16.60
CA CYS A 97 25.23 11.59 17.14
C CYS A 97 24.30 11.98 16.01
N TYR A 98 23.12 11.36 15.97
CA TYR A 98 22.08 11.62 15.00
C TYR A 98 20.75 11.94 15.67
N ASN A 99 19.99 12.87 15.07
CA ASN A 99 18.55 12.99 15.34
C ASN A 99 17.78 12.40 14.16
N VAL A 100 16.63 11.79 14.44
CA VAL A 100 15.73 11.28 13.40
C VAL A 100 14.50 12.16 13.36
N LEU A 101 14.25 12.76 12.21
CA LEU A 101 13.09 13.59 11.91
C LEU A 101 12.11 12.74 11.12
N PHE A 102 10.88 12.65 11.60
CA PHE A 102 9.78 11.97 10.94
C PHE A 102 8.71 12.99 10.60
N THR A 103 8.53 13.30 9.33
CA THR A 103 7.54 14.28 8.86
C THR A 103 6.38 13.54 8.22
N ILE A 104 5.17 13.73 8.75
CA ILE A 104 3.96 13.22 8.12
C ILE A 104 3.56 14.19 7.02
N VAL A 105 3.56 13.70 5.77
CA VAL A 105 3.10 14.46 4.61
C VAL A 105 1.60 14.21 4.50
N GLU A 106 0.81 15.15 5.01
CA GLU A 106 -0.65 15.07 4.91
C GLU A 106 -1.09 15.20 3.43
N GLY A 107 -1.46 14.08 2.82
CA GLY A 107 -2.52 14.07 1.82
C GLY A 107 -3.85 14.23 2.54
N GLY A 108 -4.67 15.21 2.14
CA GLY A 108 -5.86 15.62 2.87
C GLY A 108 -6.78 14.50 3.35
N ILE A 109 -7.01 14.51 4.67
CA ILE A 109 -8.14 14.02 5.48
C ILE A 109 -8.61 12.56 5.29
N LEU A 110 -8.49 11.78 6.37
CA LEU A 110 -9.54 10.86 6.80
C LEU A 110 -9.98 11.22 8.23
N ASN A 111 -11.20 11.73 8.34
CA ASN A 111 -12.02 11.58 9.54
C ASN A 111 -12.58 10.16 9.49
N ASN A 112 -12.39 9.37 10.55
CA ASN A 112 -13.22 8.19 10.75
C ASN A 112 -13.57 8.06 12.23
N ASP A 113 -14.65 8.74 12.59
CA ASP A 113 -15.56 8.29 13.63
C ASP A 113 -16.37 7.08 13.11
N LEU A 114 -16.76 6.22 14.04
CA LEU A 114 -17.80 5.16 14.01
C LEU A 114 -17.31 3.69 13.85
N ILE A 115 -17.29 2.95 14.99
CA ILE A 115 -18.23 1.87 15.43
C ILE A 115 -17.85 0.49 14.83
N GLY A 116 -17.76 -0.63 15.55
CA GLY A 116 -18.13 -0.95 16.92
C GLY A 116 -17.90 -2.45 17.21
N THR A 117 -18.01 -2.76 18.50
CA THR A 117 -18.05 -4.05 19.21
C THR A 117 -18.90 -5.16 18.59
N PHE A 118 -18.52 -6.44 18.75
CA PHE A 118 -19.33 -7.67 18.99
C PHE A 118 -18.33 -8.85 19.16
N ASP A 119 -17.99 -9.36 20.35
CA ASP A 119 -18.71 -10.18 21.34
C ASP A 119 -18.95 -11.67 20.95
N ASP A 120 -18.15 -12.51 21.64
CA ASP A 120 -18.22 -13.89 22.14
C ASP A 120 -19.03 -15.06 21.51
N ASN A 121 -18.49 -16.24 21.86
CA ASN A 121 -19.10 -17.57 22.09
C ASN A 121 -19.31 -18.50 20.88
N GLU A 122 -19.31 -19.82 21.01
CA GLU A 122 -18.81 -20.82 21.96
C GLU A 122 -19.02 -22.18 21.26
N LYS A 123 -18.29 -23.20 21.72
CA LYS A 123 -18.36 -24.63 21.37
C LYS A 123 -19.79 -25.20 21.28
N GLN A 124 -19.96 -26.30 20.54
CA GLN A 124 -19.92 -27.69 21.09
C GLN A 124 -20.75 -28.69 20.25
N SER A 125 -20.12 -29.85 20.04
CA SER A 125 -20.59 -31.20 19.67
C SER A 125 -22.07 -31.54 19.54
N ASN A 126 -22.38 -32.57 18.73
CA ASN A 126 -23.01 -33.83 19.21
C ASN A 126 -22.93 -34.99 18.18
N ALA A 127 -22.58 -36.16 18.73
CA ALA A 127 -22.91 -37.58 18.42
C ALA A 127 -23.34 -37.99 16.98
N GLU A 128 -22.57 -38.85 16.30
CA GLU A 128 -22.66 -40.33 16.26
C GLU A 128 -23.92 -40.93 15.61
N SER A 129 -23.77 -41.54 14.41
CA SER A 129 -23.84 -43.00 14.21
C SER A 129 -24.03 -43.42 12.74
N SER A 130 -23.23 -44.43 12.34
CA SER A 130 -23.59 -45.55 11.46
C SER A 130 -24.16 -45.27 10.05
N PHE A 131 -23.29 -45.13 9.04
CA PHE A 131 -23.53 -45.64 7.67
C PHE A 131 -22.19 -46.04 7.00
N GLY A 132 -21.40 -46.85 7.71
CA GLY A 132 -20.14 -47.40 7.22
C GLY A 132 -20.39 -48.57 6.28
N LEU A 133 -20.56 -48.29 4.99
CA LEU A 133 -20.25 -49.18 3.85
C LEU A 133 -20.51 -48.52 2.49
N TYR A 134 -21.24 -47.40 2.45
CA TYR A 134 -21.40 -46.58 1.22
C TYR A 134 -20.39 -45.42 1.11
N ILE A 135 -19.70 -45.06 2.20
CA ILE A 135 -18.76 -43.92 2.24
C ILE A 135 -17.45 -44.23 1.51
N GLY A 136 -16.97 -45.48 1.49
CA GLY A 136 -15.68 -45.82 0.86
C GLY A 136 -15.67 -45.71 -0.66
N ALA A 137 -16.74 -46.15 -1.32
CA ALA A 137 -16.86 -46.09 -2.78
C ALA A 137 -17.17 -44.66 -3.26
N PHE A 138 -17.97 -43.90 -2.51
CA PHE A 138 -18.23 -42.50 -2.81
C PHE A 138 -17.02 -41.61 -2.49
N ALA A 139 -16.24 -41.91 -1.44
CA ALA A 139 -15.01 -41.19 -1.14
C ALA A 139 -13.96 -41.41 -2.23
N LEU A 140 -13.77 -42.62 -2.77
CA LEU A 140 -12.81 -42.85 -3.85
C LEU A 140 -13.26 -42.24 -5.18
N LEU A 141 -14.57 -42.27 -5.47
CA LEU A 141 -15.12 -41.65 -6.67
C LEU A 141 -15.13 -40.11 -6.55
N LEU A 142 -15.36 -39.57 -5.36
CA LEU A 142 -15.19 -38.14 -5.05
C LEU A 142 -13.71 -37.75 -4.96
N ILE A 143 -12.78 -38.61 -4.55
CA ILE A 143 -11.33 -38.32 -4.56
C ILE A 143 -10.78 -38.38 -6.00
N MET A 144 -11.31 -39.25 -6.86
CA MET A 144 -10.96 -39.29 -8.28
C MET A 144 -11.62 -38.14 -9.06
N LEU A 145 -12.88 -37.80 -8.78
CA LEU A 145 -13.53 -36.61 -9.35
C LEU A 145 -12.96 -35.31 -8.77
N SER A 146 -12.66 -35.25 -7.48
CA SER A 146 -12.01 -34.10 -6.86
C SER A 146 -10.58 -34.00 -7.32
N GLY A 147 -9.81 -35.09 -7.45
CA GLY A 147 -8.48 -35.09 -8.02
C GLY A 147 -8.46 -34.65 -9.48
N TYR A 148 -9.44 -35.09 -10.28
CA TYR A 148 -9.62 -34.62 -11.66
C TYR A 148 -10.07 -33.16 -11.73
N PHE A 149 -10.91 -32.70 -10.81
CA PHE A 149 -11.34 -31.29 -10.70
C PHE A 149 -10.24 -30.39 -10.13
N PHE A 150 -9.40 -30.88 -9.20
CA PHE A 150 -8.23 -30.19 -8.64
C PHE A 150 -7.11 -30.11 -9.66
N MET A 151 -6.94 -31.13 -10.51
CA MET A 151 -6.02 -31.07 -11.64
C MET A 151 -6.52 -30.15 -12.76
N ARG A 152 -7.82 -29.84 -12.81
CA ARG A 152 -8.38 -28.85 -13.74
C ARG A 152 -8.45 -27.44 -13.15
N LYS A 153 -8.43 -27.31 -11.82
CA LYS A 153 -8.33 -26.04 -11.09
C LYS A 153 -6.91 -25.84 -10.57
N LYS A 154 -5.95 -25.77 -11.50
CA LYS A 154 -4.77 -24.92 -11.32
C LYS A 154 -5.13 -23.52 -11.83
N SER A 155 -6.19 -22.91 -11.28
CA SER A 155 -6.25 -21.46 -11.25
C SER A 155 -5.25 -21.06 -10.17
N ASN A 156 -4.38 -20.11 -10.50
CA ASN A 156 -3.36 -19.55 -9.64
C ASN A 156 -3.77 -19.60 -8.17
N GLU A 157 -2.89 -20.15 -7.34
CA GLU A 157 -2.96 -19.95 -5.91
C GLU A 157 -3.22 -18.48 -5.65
N ASP A 158 -4.27 -18.20 -4.87
CA ASP A 158 -4.46 -16.92 -4.22
C ASP A 158 -3.29 -16.71 -3.25
N ILE A 159 -2.14 -16.33 -3.81
CA ILE A 159 -1.23 -15.44 -3.10
C ILE A 159 -2.10 -14.21 -2.90
N VAL A 160 -2.58 -13.98 -1.68
CA VAL A 160 -3.07 -12.66 -1.28
C VAL A 160 -1.86 -11.73 -1.40
N ASN A 161 -1.64 -11.26 -2.62
CA ASN A 161 -0.60 -10.34 -2.96
C ASN A 161 -1.05 -9.02 -2.34
N PRO A 162 -0.33 -8.49 -1.35
CA PRO A 162 -0.71 -7.24 -0.68
C PRO A 162 -0.71 -6.02 -1.62
N ASN A 163 -0.39 -6.22 -2.90
CA ASN A 163 -0.40 -5.22 -3.96
C ASN A 163 -1.67 -5.23 -4.84
N VAL A 164 -2.63 -6.12 -4.58
CA VAL A 164 -3.88 -6.19 -5.37
C VAL A 164 -4.96 -5.35 -4.67
N ILE A 165 -5.42 -4.31 -5.37
CA ILE A 165 -6.39 -3.33 -4.90
C ILE A 165 -7.79 -3.74 -5.36
N ALA A 166 -8.74 -3.83 -4.44
CA ALA A 166 -10.15 -4.06 -4.80
C ALA A 166 -10.77 -2.79 -5.38
N LEU A 167 -11.31 -2.90 -6.59
CA LEU A 167 -11.94 -1.83 -7.36
C LEU A 167 -13.30 -2.32 -7.88
N GLY A 168 -14.33 -2.26 -7.02
CA GLY A 168 -15.62 -2.87 -7.31
C GLY A 168 -15.47 -4.39 -7.46
N ALA A 169 -15.90 -4.94 -8.60
CA ALA A 169 -15.68 -6.33 -8.98
C ALA A 169 -14.27 -6.61 -9.55
N TYR A 170 -13.49 -5.56 -9.84
CA TYR A 170 -12.12 -5.71 -10.31
C TYR A 170 -11.14 -5.92 -9.16
N GLN A 171 -10.13 -6.72 -9.42
CA GLN A 171 -8.88 -6.80 -8.70
C GLN A 171 -7.81 -6.10 -9.53
N PHE A 172 -7.33 -4.96 -9.06
CA PHE A 172 -6.30 -4.18 -9.73
C PHE A 172 -4.92 -4.51 -9.16
N ASP A 173 -4.09 -5.20 -9.94
CA ASP A 173 -2.68 -5.43 -9.62
C ASP A 173 -1.83 -4.34 -10.26
N LYS A 174 -1.41 -3.36 -9.45
CA LYS A 174 -0.55 -2.27 -9.93
C LYS A 174 0.81 -2.78 -10.40
N HIS A 175 1.40 -3.75 -9.68
CA HIS A 175 2.75 -4.22 -9.95
C HIS A 175 2.82 -4.90 -11.32
N ASN A 176 1.85 -5.76 -11.61
CA ASN A 176 1.77 -6.45 -12.89
C ASN A 176 1.06 -5.61 -13.97
N THR A 177 0.56 -4.42 -13.62
CA THR A 177 -0.22 -3.54 -14.50
C THR A 177 -1.42 -4.28 -15.10
N GLU A 178 -2.22 -4.93 -14.27
CA GLU A 178 -3.32 -5.80 -14.70
C GLU A 178 -4.61 -5.51 -13.93
N LEU A 179 -5.75 -5.59 -14.62
CA LEU A 179 -7.08 -5.64 -14.03
C LEU A 179 -7.65 -7.05 -14.20
N ILE A 180 -8.07 -7.66 -13.11
CA ILE A 180 -8.64 -9.00 -13.09
C ILE A 180 -10.12 -8.90 -12.71
N ILE A 181 -11.01 -9.44 -13.53
CA ILE A 181 -12.45 -9.53 -13.24
C ILE A 181 -13.00 -10.86 -13.79
N ASP A 182 -13.76 -11.60 -12.99
CA ASP A 182 -14.41 -12.86 -13.40
C ASP A 182 -13.54 -13.81 -14.25
N HIS A 183 -12.27 -13.97 -13.88
CA HIS A 183 -11.24 -14.79 -14.55
C HIS A 183 -10.70 -14.23 -15.89
N GLN A 184 -11.03 -12.99 -16.23
CA GLN A 184 -10.44 -12.24 -17.32
C GLN A 184 -9.35 -11.30 -16.79
N THR A 185 -8.16 -11.37 -17.39
CA THR A 185 -7.07 -10.41 -17.15
C THR A 185 -7.06 -9.38 -18.27
N ILE A 186 -7.02 -8.10 -17.91
CA ILE A 186 -6.96 -6.96 -18.80
C ILE A 186 -5.66 -6.23 -18.51
N GLU A 187 -4.72 -6.26 -19.45
CA GLU A 187 -3.45 -5.56 -19.33
C GLU A 187 -3.64 -4.03 -19.39
N LEU A 188 -2.89 -3.33 -18.56
CA LEU A 188 -2.75 -1.89 -18.53
C LEU A 188 -1.33 -1.50 -18.94
N THR A 189 -1.19 -0.35 -19.59
CA THR A 189 0.13 0.28 -19.69
C THR A 189 0.50 0.91 -18.35
N SER A 190 1.79 1.13 -18.09
CA SER A 190 2.25 1.79 -16.85
C SER A 190 1.52 3.11 -16.57
N LYS A 191 1.39 3.98 -17.58
CA LYS A 191 0.65 5.26 -17.43
C LYS A 191 -0.85 5.08 -17.18
N GLU A 192 -1.47 4.03 -17.74
CA GLU A 192 -2.88 3.71 -17.42
C GLU A 192 -3.03 3.22 -15.99
N ALA A 193 -2.10 2.39 -15.50
CA ALA A 193 -2.08 1.91 -14.13
C ALA A 193 -1.87 3.06 -13.13
N ASP A 194 -0.92 3.97 -13.40
CA ASP A 194 -0.67 5.14 -12.58
C ASP A 194 -1.87 6.10 -12.55
N LEU A 195 -2.50 6.34 -13.71
CA LEU A 195 -3.71 7.15 -13.81
C LEU A 195 -4.88 6.52 -13.04
N LEU A 196 -5.10 5.21 -13.20
CA LEU A 196 -6.17 4.51 -12.51
C LEU A 196 -5.97 4.56 -11.00
N LEU A 197 -4.73 4.37 -10.54
CA LEU A 197 -4.37 4.45 -9.14
C LEU A 197 -4.59 5.86 -8.57
N LEU A 198 -4.17 6.90 -9.28
CA LEU A 198 -4.41 8.28 -8.87
C LEU A 198 -5.91 8.56 -8.68
N LEU A 199 -6.73 8.15 -9.65
CA LEU A 199 -8.18 8.30 -9.60
C LEU A 199 -8.82 7.45 -8.49
N TYR A 200 -8.29 6.26 -8.23
CA TYR A 200 -8.72 5.38 -7.14
C TYR A 200 -8.42 5.96 -5.77
N ASN A 201 -7.23 6.50 -5.56
CA ASN A 201 -6.85 7.14 -4.29
C ASN A 201 -7.70 8.38 -4.00
N SER A 202 -8.21 9.00 -5.05
CA SER A 202 -9.15 10.12 -5.00
C SER A 202 -10.58 9.67 -5.32
N ALA A 203 -10.92 8.40 -5.05
CA ALA A 203 -12.24 7.85 -5.37
C ALA A 203 -13.35 8.72 -4.76
N ASN A 204 -14.42 8.89 -5.52
CA ASN A 204 -15.54 9.75 -5.21
C ASN A 204 -15.21 11.26 -5.07
N THR A 205 -13.99 11.69 -5.39
CA THR A 205 -13.60 13.10 -5.46
C THR A 205 -13.14 13.49 -6.87
N THR A 206 -13.18 14.78 -7.18
CA THR A 206 -12.77 15.29 -8.50
C THR A 206 -11.28 15.60 -8.48
N VAL A 207 -10.53 15.00 -9.40
CA VAL A 207 -9.12 15.32 -9.63
C VAL A 207 -9.02 16.25 -10.83
N GLU A 208 -8.35 17.38 -10.65
CA GLU A 208 -8.15 18.39 -11.69
C GLU A 208 -7.26 17.86 -12.83
N ARG A 209 -7.49 18.35 -14.06
CA ARG A 209 -6.70 17.91 -15.23
C ARG A 209 -5.21 18.17 -15.05
N ASP A 210 -4.85 19.34 -14.52
CA ASP A 210 -3.46 19.75 -14.37
C ASP A 210 -2.77 18.90 -13.30
N VAL A 211 -3.48 18.53 -12.22
CA VAL A 211 -2.99 17.60 -11.21
C VAL A 211 -2.75 16.21 -11.80
N ILE A 212 -3.69 15.70 -12.61
CA ILE A 212 -3.51 14.41 -13.30
C ILE A 212 -2.28 14.45 -14.22
N LEU A 213 -2.14 15.52 -14.99
CA LEU A 213 -1.03 15.69 -15.91
C LEU A 213 0.30 15.71 -15.14
N ASN A 214 0.41 16.52 -14.10
CA ASN A 214 1.63 16.65 -13.31
C ASN A 214 1.98 15.37 -12.54
N MET A 215 1.00 14.69 -11.94
CA MET A 215 1.27 13.49 -11.13
C MET A 215 1.62 12.27 -11.98
N VAL A 216 1.04 12.12 -13.17
CA VAL A 216 1.25 10.93 -14.02
C VAL A 216 2.31 11.16 -15.10
N TRP A 217 2.46 12.39 -15.60
CA TRP A 217 3.44 12.74 -16.65
C TRP A 217 4.57 13.66 -16.17
N GLY A 218 4.46 14.33 -15.02
CA GLY A 218 5.52 15.18 -14.47
C GLY A 218 5.95 16.28 -15.43
N ASP A 219 7.27 16.42 -15.59
CA ASP A 219 7.89 17.43 -16.47
C ASP A 219 7.92 17.00 -17.96
N GLU A 220 7.37 15.83 -18.31
CA GLU A 220 7.42 15.29 -19.68
C GLU A 220 6.53 16.01 -20.70
N GLY A 221 5.83 17.09 -20.31
CA GLY A 221 5.64 18.21 -21.24
C GLY A 221 4.32 18.97 -21.18
N ASP A 222 4.46 20.30 -21.26
CA ASP A 222 3.44 21.33 -21.54
C ASP A 222 2.57 21.08 -22.81
N TYR A 223 2.81 20.00 -23.55
CA TYR A 223 2.14 19.68 -24.84
C TYR A 223 1.14 18.51 -24.77
N ILE A 224 0.80 18.01 -23.57
CA ILE A 224 0.16 16.68 -23.37
C ILE A 224 -1.31 16.77 -22.92
N GLY A 225 -1.95 17.94 -22.91
CA GLY A 225 -3.35 18.09 -22.48
C GLY A 225 -4.37 17.19 -23.21
N ARG A 226 -4.11 16.83 -24.48
CA ARG A 226 -4.96 15.87 -25.25
C ARG A 226 -4.70 14.40 -24.91
N THR A 227 -3.64 14.09 -24.17
CA THR A 227 -3.25 12.73 -23.81
C THR A 227 -4.10 12.22 -22.65
N VAL A 228 -4.41 13.04 -21.64
CA VAL A 228 -5.23 12.63 -20.49
C VAL A 228 -6.59 12.10 -20.94
N ASP A 229 -7.29 12.82 -21.82
CA ASP A 229 -8.61 12.44 -22.32
C ASP A 229 -8.59 11.10 -23.08
N VAL A 230 -7.50 10.82 -23.82
CA VAL A 230 -7.30 9.55 -24.53
C VAL A 230 -7.12 8.40 -23.54
N PHE A 231 -6.30 8.59 -22.50
CA PHE A 231 -6.07 7.59 -21.46
C PHE A 231 -7.33 7.34 -20.63
N ILE A 232 -8.09 8.38 -20.29
CA ILE A 232 -9.41 8.24 -19.65
C ILE A 232 -10.37 7.43 -20.53
N SER A 233 -10.38 7.68 -21.84
CA SER A 233 -11.23 6.94 -22.77
C SER A 233 -10.85 5.46 -22.87
N LYS A 234 -9.55 5.14 -22.83
CA LYS A 234 -9.06 3.75 -22.78
C LYS A 234 -9.43 3.06 -21.47
N LEU A 235 -9.19 3.72 -20.33
CA LEU A 235 -9.54 3.18 -19.01
C LEU A 235 -11.04 2.92 -18.90
N ARG A 236 -11.90 3.81 -19.38
CA ARG A 236 -13.36 3.59 -19.40
C ARG A 236 -13.76 2.31 -20.12
N LYS A 237 -13.14 2.00 -21.25
CA LYS A 237 -13.40 0.75 -21.99
C LYS A 237 -12.94 -0.47 -21.20
N LYS A 238 -11.80 -0.37 -20.51
CA LYS A 238 -11.28 -1.48 -19.69
C LYS A 238 -12.12 -1.72 -18.42
N LEU A 239 -12.74 -0.67 -17.90
CA LEU A 239 -13.61 -0.68 -16.72
C LEU A 239 -15.10 -0.94 -17.04
N GLU A 240 -15.44 -1.22 -18.31
CA GLU A 240 -16.85 -1.33 -18.71
C GLU A 240 -17.57 -2.58 -18.18
N PHE A 241 -16.83 -3.56 -17.69
CA PHE A 241 -17.37 -4.83 -17.18
C PHE A 241 -17.97 -4.71 -15.78
N ASP A 242 -17.65 -3.65 -15.03
CA ASP A 242 -18.32 -3.33 -13.76
C ASP A 242 -19.06 -1.99 -13.82
N SER A 243 -20.39 -2.06 -13.77
CA SER A 243 -21.25 -0.88 -13.77
C SER A 243 -21.14 -0.02 -12.51
N LYS A 244 -20.56 -0.55 -11.41
CA LYS A 244 -20.33 0.17 -10.15
C LYS A 244 -19.09 1.05 -10.18
N VAL A 245 -18.19 0.83 -11.13
CA VAL A 245 -16.95 1.62 -11.24
C VAL A 245 -16.92 2.42 -12.52
N LYS A 246 -17.03 3.74 -12.40
CA LYS A 246 -17.16 4.64 -13.56
C LYS A 246 -16.29 5.86 -13.42
N ILE A 247 -15.56 6.18 -14.48
CA ILE A 247 -14.85 7.47 -14.57
C ILE A 247 -15.78 8.50 -15.21
N VAL A 248 -16.17 9.55 -14.49
CA VAL A 248 -17.01 10.64 -14.99
C VAL A 248 -16.18 11.89 -15.27
N ASN A 249 -16.62 12.69 -16.26
CA ASN A 249 -16.01 13.99 -16.56
C ASN A 249 -16.76 15.07 -15.77
N VAL A 250 -16.01 15.84 -14.98
CA VAL A 250 -16.52 17.02 -14.28
C VAL A 250 -16.14 18.24 -15.11
N ARG A 251 -17.14 18.78 -15.82
CA ARG A 251 -16.96 19.82 -16.83
C ARG A 251 -16.22 21.03 -16.25
N GLY A 252 -15.15 21.45 -16.94
CA GLY A 252 -14.32 22.59 -16.53
C GLY A 252 -13.34 22.33 -15.40
N VAL A 253 -13.35 21.14 -14.79
CA VAL A 253 -12.49 20.81 -13.63
C VAL A 253 -11.57 19.63 -13.95
N GLY A 254 -12.14 18.47 -14.26
CA GLY A 254 -11.33 17.27 -14.48
C GLY A 254 -12.14 15.98 -14.48
N TYR A 255 -11.63 14.97 -13.78
CA TYR A 255 -12.16 13.61 -13.80
C TYR A 255 -12.41 13.10 -12.39
N LYS A 256 -13.43 12.25 -12.23
CA LYS A 256 -13.79 11.63 -10.96
C LYS A 256 -14.05 10.15 -11.18
N LEU A 257 -13.44 9.29 -10.38
CA LEU A 257 -13.83 7.89 -10.29
C LEU A 257 -15.00 7.79 -9.31
N ILE A 258 -16.10 7.21 -9.76
CA ILE A 258 -17.25 6.87 -8.92
C ILE A 258 -17.16 5.38 -8.65
N MET A 259 -17.25 5.03 -7.36
CA MET A 259 -17.34 3.66 -6.89
C MET A 259 -18.57 3.56 -5.99
N ASP A 260 -19.60 2.89 -6.49
CA ASP A 260 -20.81 2.59 -5.71
C ASP A 260 -20.60 1.26 -4.97
N ALA A 261 -20.56 1.29 -3.63
CA ALA A 261 -20.42 0.10 -2.78
C ALA A 261 -21.66 -0.80 -2.88
#